data_AF-A0AAV4FH85-F1
#
_entry.id   AF-A0AAV4FH85-F1
#
_cell.length_a   1.000
_cell.length_b   1.000
_cell.length_c   1.000
_cell.angle_alpha   90.00
_cell.angle_beta   90.00
_cell.angle_gamma   90.00
#
_symmetry.space_group_name_H-M   'P 1'
#
loop_
_entity.id
_entity.type
_entity.pdbx_description
1 polymer ?
#
loop_
_entity_poly.entity_id
_entity_poly.type
_entity_poly.pdbx_seq_one_letter_code
_entity_poly.pdbx_strand_id
1 'polypeptide(L)' 'MASTVDTSAIVIRSAETQDCAQVYRLMRELAVHLQGENDMTLTAEQFYQDVFGDKPACHCIVATTEEGM' A
#
# COMPACT_ATOMS: atom_id res chain seq x y z
N MET A 1 7.01 0.17 -34.29
CA MET A 1 6.97 -0.38 -32.92
C MET A 1 5.91 0.42 -32.17
N ALA A 2 4.65 -0.02 -32.20
CA ALA A 2 3.58 0.67 -31.49
C ALA A 2 3.73 0.34 -30.01
N SER A 3 4.18 1.31 -29.22
CA SER A 3 4.08 1.25 -27.77
C SER A 3 2.60 1.36 -27.44
N THR A 4 1.97 0.23 -27.15
CA THR A 4 0.63 0.22 -26.56
C THR A 4 0.77 0.81 -25.18
N VAL A 5 0.25 2.02 -24.99
CA VAL A 5 0.07 2.60 -23.66
C VAL A 5 -1.04 1.79 -23.03
N ASP A 6 -0.67 0.84 -22.15
CA ASP A 6 -1.62 0.18 -21.26
C ASP A 6 -2.34 1.26 -20.46
N THR A 7 -3.56 1.58 -20.90
CA THR A 7 -4.46 2.51 -20.24
C THR A 7 -5.23 1.71 -19.20
N SER A 8 -4.52 0.98 -18.34
CA SER A 8 -5.15 0.36 -17.18
C SER A 8 -5.69 1.48 -16.33
N ALA A 9 -7.01 1.56 -16.20
CA ALA A 9 -7.64 2.62 -15.43
C ALA A 9 -7.16 2.54 -13.98
N ILE A 10 -6.48 3.58 -13.52
CA ILE A 10 -6.04 3.68 -12.13
C ILE A 10 -7.23 4.19 -11.32
N VAL A 11 -7.65 3.40 -10.33
CA VAL A 11 -8.70 3.77 -9.38
C VAL A 11 -8.05 4.13 -8.05
N ILE A 12 -8.33 5.34 -7.56
CA ILE A 12 -7.91 5.79 -6.23
C ILE A 12 -9.06 5.59 -5.26
N ARG A 13 -8.84 4.86 -4.18
CA ARG A 13 -9.86 4.58 -3.15
C ARG A 13 -9.25 4.49 -1.75
N SER A 14 -10.10 4.58 -0.73
CA SER A 14 -9.69 4.21 0.62
C SER A 14 -9.23 2.76 0.67
N ALA A 15 -8.18 2.50 1.45
CA ALA A 15 -7.72 1.14 1.69
C ALA A 15 -8.78 0.34 2.46
N GLU A 16 -8.83 -0.95 2.18
CA GLU A 16 -9.62 -1.94 2.88
C GLU A 16 -8.69 -2.94 3.58
N THR A 17 -9.22 -3.75 4.51
CA THR A 17 -8.41 -4.71 5.28
C THR A 17 -7.69 -5.73 4.39
N GLN A 18 -8.23 -6.03 3.21
CA GLN A 18 -7.60 -6.90 2.21
C GLN A 18 -6.32 -6.29 1.60
N ASP A 19 -6.19 -4.97 1.59
CA ASP A 19 -5.03 -4.28 1.02
C ASP A 19 -3.82 -4.28 1.97
N CYS A 20 -4.01 -4.60 3.25
CA CYS A 20 -2.96 -4.47 4.29
C CYS A 20 -1.65 -5.16 3.92
N ALA A 21 -1.71 -6.39 3.41
CA ALA A 21 -0.51 -7.14 3.05
C ALA A 21 0.24 -6.48 1.90
N GLN A 22 -0.49 -5.98 0.89
CA GLN A 22 0.11 -5.34 -0.27
C GLN A 22 0.66 -3.95 0.08
N VAL A 23 -0.06 -3.18 0.88
CA VAL A 23 0.40 -1.88 1.39
C VAL A 23 1.66 -2.05 2.24
N TYR A 24 1.68 -3.03 3.15
CA TYR A 24 2.87 -3.29 3.97
C TYR A 24 4.08 -3.69 3.13
N ARG A 25 3.88 -4.47 2.06
CA ARG A 25 4.93 -4.80 1.09
C ARG A 25 5.48 -3.52 0.43
N LEU A 26 4.60 -2.63 -0.05
CA LEU A 26 5.00 -1.35 -0.65
C LEU A 26 5.75 -0.45 0.34
N MET A 27 5.35 -0.44 1.63
CA MET A 27 6.08 0.29 2.67
C MET A 27 7.51 -0.25 2.84
N ARG A 28 7.70 -1.59 2.81
CA ARG A 28 9.03 -2.21 2.84
C ARG A 28 9.86 -1.86 1.61
N GLU A 29 9.27 -1.92 0.42
CA GLU A 29 9.93 -1.54 -0.83
C GLU A 29 10.37 -0.07 -0.80
N LEU A 30 9.53 0.82 -0.26
CA LEU A 30 9.88 2.22 -0.06
C LEU A 30 11.05 2.39 0.93
N ALA A 31 11.04 1.66 2.04
CA ALA A 31 12.13 1.70 3.00
C ALA A 31 13.47 1.26 2.37
N VAL A 32 13.47 0.21 1.55
CA VAL A 32 14.65 -0.24 0.79
C VAL A 32 15.11 0.84 -0.20
N HIS A 33 14.19 1.43 -0.96
CA HIS A 33 14.51 2.49 -1.92
C HIS A 33 15.18 3.70 -1.24
N LEU A 34 14.74 4.02 -0.03
CA LEU A 34 15.27 5.11 0.79
C LEU A 34 16.50 4.71 1.64
N GLN A 35 17.02 3.49 1.48
CA GLN A 35 18.11 2.93 2.30
C GLN A 35 17.83 2.90 3.82
N GLY A 36 16.56 2.92 4.21
CA GLY A 36 16.06 2.96 5.59
C GLY A 36 15.40 1.64 6.04
N GLU A 37 15.75 0.51 5.42
CA GLU A 37 15.16 -0.81 5.73
C GLU A 37 15.30 -1.24 7.20
N ASN A 38 16.35 -0.76 7.88
CA ASN A 38 16.60 -1.00 9.30
C ASN A 38 15.82 -0.03 10.21
N ASP A 39 15.32 1.08 9.68
CA ASP A 39 14.54 2.08 10.42
C ASP A 39 13.04 1.76 10.42
N MET A 40 12.60 0.81 9.59
CA MET A 40 11.21 0.36 9.57
C MET A 40 10.89 -0.51 10.77
N THR A 41 10.41 0.15 11.83
CA THR A 41 9.96 -0.48 13.09
C THR A 41 8.47 -0.84 13.09
N LEU A 42 7.70 -0.31 12.13
CA LEU A 42 6.28 -0.59 11.98
C LEU A 42 6.06 -2.04 11.53
N THR A 43 5.26 -2.81 12.27
CA THR A 43 4.84 -4.17 11.88
C THR A 43 3.51 -4.16 11.14
N ALA A 44 3.18 -5.26 10.46
CA ALA A 44 1.92 -5.40 9.74
C ALA A 44 0.71 -5.36 10.69
N GLU A 45 0.84 -5.93 11.89
CA GLU A 45 -0.18 -5.90 12.92
C GLU A 45 -0.40 -4.49 13.46
N GLN A 46 0.69 -3.75 13.70
CA GLN A 46 0.64 -2.36 14.16
C GLN A 46 -0.04 -1.48 13.10
N PHE A 47 0.36 -1.63 11.83
CA PHE A 47 -0.27 -0.94 10.71
C PHE A 47 -1.77 -1.22 10.61
N TYR A 48 -2.18 -2.49 10.75
CA TYR A 48 -3.60 -2.86 10.76
C TYR A 48 -4.37 -2.13 11.86
N GLN A 49 -3.83 -2.11 13.10
CA GLN A 49 -4.48 -1.41 14.21
C GLN A 49 -4.54 0.10 13.99
N ASP A 50 -3.48 0.70 13.44
CA ASP A 50 -3.40 2.15 13.21
C ASP A 50 -4.37 2.63 12.11
N VAL A 51 -4.71 1.77 11.14
CA VAL A 51 -5.61 2.14 10.02
C VAL A 51 -7.05 1.62 10.21
N PHE A 52 -7.21 0.42 10.76
CA PHE A 52 -8.49 -0.31 10.81
C PHE A 52 -8.91 -0.71 12.23
N GLY A 53 -8.12 -0.41 13.25
CA GLY A 53 -8.46 -0.69 14.64
C GLY A 53 -9.61 0.16 15.17
N ASP A 54 -9.99 -0.07 16.42
CA ASP A 54 -11.10 0.62 17.12
C ASP A 54 -10.93 2.14 17.17
N LYS A 55 -9.67 2.60 17.19
CA LYS A 55 -9.29 4.02 17.16
C LYS A 55 -8.19 4.24 16.13
N PRO A 56 -8.53 4.43 14.85
CA PRO A 56 -7.54 4.60 13.79
C PRO A 56 -6.72 5.86 14.05
N ALA A 57 -5.39 5.71 14.02
CA ALA A 57 -4.43 6.79 14.14
C ALA A 57 -4.14 7.45 12.78
N CYS A 58 -4.36 6.73 11.67
CA CYS A 58 -4.15 7.24 10.32
C CYS A 58 -5.15 6.67 9.29
N HIS A 59 -5.11 7.22 8.08
CA HIS A 59 -5.89 6.74 6.94
C HIS A 59 -4.96 6.35 5.80
N CYS A 60 -5.30 5.26 5.11
CA CYS A 60 -4.55 4.79 3.94
C CYS A 60 -5.42 4.92 2.68
N ILE A 61 -4.82 5.43 1.61
CA ILE A 61 -5.41 5.52 0.27
C ILE A 61 -4.57 4.63 -0.64
N VAL A 62 -5.23 3.81 -1.45
CA VAL A 62 -4.57 2.91 -2.41
C VAL A 62 -4.93 3.30 -3.84
N ALA A 63 -3.97 3.05 -4.73
CA ALA A 63 -4.15 3.12 -6.17
C ALA A 63 -4.16 1.70 -6.71
N THR A 64 -5.26 1.29 -7.35
CA THR A 64 -5.41 -0.05 -7.93
C THR A 64 -5.57 0.03 -9.43
N THR A 65 -5.01 -0.94 -10.15
CA THR A 65 -5.32 -1.21 -11.55
C THR A 65 -6.43 -2.26 -11.64
N GLU A 66 -7.31 -2.18 -12.65
CA GLU A 66 -8.39 -3.16 -12.84
C GLU A 66 -7.89 -4.60 -13.07
N GLU A 67 -6.60 -4.78 -13.40
CA GLU A 67 -5.90 -6.06 -13.34
C GLU A 67 -5.18 -6.21 -11.99
N GLY A 68 -5.82 -6.88 -11.02
CA GLY A 68 -5.11 -7.33 -9.82
C GLY A 68 -5.95 -7.38 -8.55
N MET A 69 -6.70 -8.47 -8.41
CA MET A 69 -6.79 -9.17 -7.13
C MET A 69 -5.39 -9.51 -6.61
#